data_AF-A0A6N2SH94-F1
#
_entry.id   AF-A0A6N2SH94-F1
#
_cell.length_a   1.000
_cell.length_b   1.000
_cell.length_c   1.000
_cell.angle_alpha   90.00
_cell.angle_beta   90.00
_cell.angle_gamma   90.00
#
_symmetry.space_group_name_H-M   'P 1'
#
loop_
_entity.id
_entity.type
_entity.pdbx_description
1 polymer ?
#
loop_
_entity_poly.entity_id
_entity_poly.type
_entity_poly.pdbx_seq_one_letter_code
_entity_poly.pdbx_strand_id
1 'polypeptide(L)'
;METKENLLYLDIETTGLSPETSALSVIGCCEKGREPRQWFNESGLEQKQILTSFLSCADSYDVIVTYNGGTFDLPFLKKKCEEFGLPYSLDSKRCIDLYKNLRSFRHLLPLKNLKQKSVEEFLGIQRTDRISGRQLIKVYQDYIKTKDPELKSMILQHNKEDILSLSRIQSLLIFEPLAGGHFSVEEHSLSEHTFSVRLSLPFNTPVPLSFKKSGHRLEISGAEANLQCPLIHGQLKHYHKNIKDYRYLPLEDIVIPVSMAAFVDRSAVLKPVPENCYTRFCPDETFCSNPGDLFQYCKDIVYYLLRKDK
;
A
#
# COMPACT_ATOMS: atom_id res chain seq x y z
N MET A 1 13.61 10.19 -20.95
CA MET A 1 14.25 9.89 -19.65
C MET A 1 13.20 10.18 -18.59
N GLU A 2 12.59 9.16 -18.00
CA GLU A 2 11.80 9.36 -16.78
C GLU A 2 12.77 9.89 -15.72
N THR A 3 12.57 11.13 -15.28
CA THR A 3 13.28 11.68 -14.13
C THR A 3 12.88 10.83 -12.93
N LYS A 4 13.83 10.06 -12.42
CA LYS A 4 13.66 9.26 -11.21
C LYS A 4 13.30 10.23 -10.08
N GLU A 5 12.03 10.27 -9.68
CA GLU A 5 11.59 11.14 -8.59
C GLU A 5 12.44 10.87 -7.33
N ASN A 6 12.90 11.93 -6.69
CA ASN A 6 13.67 11.79 -5.45
C ASN A 6 12.73 11.72 -4.26
N LEU A 7 12.62 10.51 -3.67
CA LEU A 7 11.78 10.23 -2.52
C LEU A 7 12.54 10.49 -1.21
N LEU A 8 11.88 11.19 -0.28
CA LEU A 8 12.34 11.41 1.08
C LEU A 8 11.35 10.77 2.07
N TYR A 9 11.81 9.78 2.83
CA TYR A 9 11.04 9.19 3.93
C TYR A 9 11.17 10.08 5.15
N LEU A 10 10.05 10.43 5.78
CA LEU A 10 9.96 11.39 6.87
C LEU A 10 9.16 10.82 8.04
N ASP A 11 9.67 11.06 9.24
CA ASP A 11 9.00 10.83 10.51
C ASP A 11 9.42 11.91 11.52
N ILE A 12 8.50 12.32 12.40
CA ILE A 12 8.77 13.30 13.45
C ILE A 12 8.45 12.75 14.84
N GLU A 13 9.21 13.21 15.83
CA GLU A 13 8.89 13.01 17.23
C GLU A 13 8.47 14.32 17.87
N THR A 14 7.49 14.24 18.76
CA THR A 14 6.88 15.42 19.41
C THR A 14 6.64 15.16 20.89
N THR A 15 6.48 16.22 21.67
CA THR A 15 6.13 16.12 23.10
C THR A 15 4.62 15.98 23.35
N GLY A 16 3.82 15.80 22.30
CA GLY A 16 2.36 15.70 22.37
C GLY A 16 1.69 15.85 21.00
N LEU A 17 0.37 15.71 20.96
CA LEU A 17 -0.37 15.59 19.69
C LEU A 17 -0.77 16.93 19.06
N SER A 18 -0.72 18.02 19.82
CA SER A 18 -1.17 19.36 19.36
C SER A 18 0.05 20.25 19.12
N PRO A 19 0.25 20.75 17.89
CA PRO A 19 1.38 21.62 17.58
C PRO A 19 1.33 22.96 18.33
N GLU A 20 0.16 23.41 18.77
CA GLU A 20 -0.01 24.65 19.53
C GLU A 20 0.57 24.56 20.95
N THR A 21 0.59 23.36 21.54
CA THR A 21 0.98 23.14 22.94
C THR A 21 2.16 22.20 23.11
N SER A 22 2.58 21.55 22.03
CA SER A 22 3.65 20.54 22.02
C SER A 22 4.86 21.03 21.21
N ALA A 23 6.02 20.46 21.50
CA ALA A 23 7.28 20.79 20.85
C ALA A 23 7.70 19.68 19.87
N LEU A 24 8.39 20.05 18.80
CA LEU A 24 9.18 19.13 17.97
C LEU A 24 10.41 18.69 18.79
N SER A 25 10.55 17.39 19.01
CA SER A 25 11.74 16.81 19.66
C SER A 25 12.73 16.25 18.64
N VAL A 26 12.26 15.59 17.58
CA VAL A 26 13.08 15.08 16.49
C VAL A 26 12.39 15.36 15.16
N ILE A 27 13.17 15.71 14.14
CA ILE A 27 12.78 15.54 12.74
C ILE A 27 13.79 14.59 12.13
N GLY A 28 13.33 13.51 11.53
CA GLY A 28 14.23 12.59 10.84
C GLY A 28 13.76 12.28 9.43
N CYS A 29 14.73 12.12 8.53
CA CYS A 29 14.44 11.72 7.17
C CYS A 29 15.58 10.94 6.50
N CYS A 30 15.27 10.12 5.50
CA CYS A 30 16.28 9.46 4.69
C CYS A 30 15.85 9.25 3.24
N GLU A 31 16.82 9.02 2.37
CA GLU A 31 16.60 8.37 1.07
C GLU A 31 16.55 6.84 1.26
N LYS A 32 15.98 6.13 0.28
CA LYS A 32 15.94 4.67 0.30
C LYS A 32 17.37 4.09 0.40
N GLY A 33 17.61 3.29 1.43
CA GLY A 33 18.90 2.61 1.63
C GLY A 33 20.03 3.51 2.13
N ARG A 34 19.74 4.75 2.57
CA ARG A 34 20.69 5.62 3.27
C ARG A 34 20.41 5.64 4.76
N GLU A 35 21.43 5.99 5.54
CA GLU A 35 21.27 6.30 6.96
C GLU A 35 20.40 7.56 7.15
N PRO A 36 19.49 7.58 8.14
CA PRO A 36 18.69 8.76 8.42
C PRO A 36 19.51 9.95 8.90
N ARG A 37 19.14 11.13 8.40
CA ARG A 37 19.52 12.41 9.01
C ARG A 37 18.48 12.73 10.06
N GLN A 38 18.93 13.02 11.29
CA GLN A 38 18.04 13.30 12.41
C GLN A 38 18.48 14.60 13.06
N TRP A 39 17.58 15.57 13.13
CA TRP A 39 17.77 16.81 13.87
C TRP A 39 17.04 16.72 15.19
N PHE A 40 17.80 16.77 16.28
CA PHE A 40 17.30 16.62 17.64
C PHE A 40 17.25 17.97 18.34
N ASN A 41 16.14 18.26 19.03
CA ASN A 41 16.00 19.46 19.84
C ASN A 41 16.69 19.24 21.20
N GLU A 42 17.98 19.53 21.29
CA GLU A 42 18.83 19.19 22.44
C GLU A 42 18.47 20.01 23.68
N SER A 43 18.23 21.31 23.50
CA SER A 43 17.92 22.23 24.60
C SER A 43 16.44 22.36 24.93
N GLY A 44 15.54 21.90 24.05
CA GLY A 44 14.12 22.21 24.10
C GLY A 44 13.76 23.52 23.36
N LEU A 45 14.76 24.34 23.02
CA LEU A 45 14.59 25.67 22.42
C LEU A 45 15.03 25.72 20.94
N GLU A 46 15.50 24.61 20.37
CA GLU A 46 16.09 24.55 19.02
C GLU A 46 15.08 24.24 17.90
N GLN A 47 13.78 24.18 18.22
CA GLN A 47 12.73 23.80 17.27
C GLN A 47 12.81 24.56 15.93
N LYS A 48 13.00 25.89 15.99
CA LYS A 48 13.15 26.72 14.79
C LYS A 48 14.37 26.32 13.95
N GLN A 49 15.50 26.01 14.61
CA GLN A 49 16.74 25.65 13.94
C GLN A 49 16.65 24.27 13.27
N ILE A 50 16.13 23.26 13.97
CA ILE A 50 15.98 21.92 13.40
C ILE A 50 14.97 21.91 12.25
N LEU A 51 13.88 22.67 12.39
CA LEU A 51 12.86 22.80 11.35
C LEU A 51 13.40 23.50 10.09
N THR A 52 14.13 24.61 10.27
CA THR A 52 14.78 25.31 9.15
C THR A 52 15.78 24.40 8.42
N SER A 53 16.59 23.66 9.17
CA SER A 53 17.57 22.73 8.60
C SER A 53 16.90 21.62 7.79
N PHE A 54 15.81 21.05 8.32
CA PHE A 54 15.03 20.06 7.62
C PHE A 54 14.39 20.61 6.35
N LEU A 55 13.74 21.78 6.38
CA LEU A 55 13.10 22.37 5.21
C LEU A 55 14.09 22.61 4.06
N SER A 56 15.29 23.10 4.38
CA SER A 56 16.38 23.24 3.41
C SER A 56 16.81 21.89 2.82
N CYS A 57 16.92 20.86 3.65
CA CYS A 57 17.22 19.50 3.17
C CYS A 57 16.09 18.93 2.29
N ALA A 58 14.83 19.15 2.66
CA ALA A 58 13.68 18.61 1.94
C ALA A 58 13.45 19.28 0.58
N ASP A 59 14.02 20.47 0.36
CA ASP A 59 13.81 21.26 -0.85
C ASP A 59 14.23 20.51 -2.13
N SER A 60 15.33 19.74 -2.06
CA SER A 60 15.87 18.97 -3.20
C SER A 60 15.09 17.69 -3.56
N TYR A 61 13.96 17.42 -2.89
CA TYR A 61 13.16 16.21 -3.08
C TYR A 61 11.77 16.53 -3.63
N ASP A 62 11.29 15.69 -4.53
CA ASP A 62 10.00 15.87 -5.21
C ASP A 62 8.84 15.24 -4.42
N VAL A 63 9.15 14.16 -3.68
CA VAL A 63 8.16 13.30 -3.04
C VAL A 63 8.51 13.08 -1.57
N ILE A 64 7.54 13.35 -0.68
CA ILE A 64 7.63 13.02 0.74
C ILE A 64 6.82 11.76 1.01
N VAL A 65 7.45 10.77 1.67
CA VAL A 65 6.81 9.50 2.06
C VAL A 65 6.69 9.47 3.59
N THR A 66 5.50 9.23 4.10
CA THR A 66 5.21 9.17 5.55
C THR A 66 4.30 7.98 5.87
N TYR A 67 4.17 7.65 7.16
CA TYR A 67 3.14 6.72 7.64
C TYR A 67 2.07 7.48 8.42
N ASN A 68 0.90 7.70 7.80
CA ASN A 68 -0.17 8.51 8.39
C ASN A 68 0.21 9.99 8.65
N GLY A 69 1.34 10.46 8.12
CA GLY A 69 1.85 11.81 8.35
C GLY A 69 1.07 12.92 7.65
N GLY A 70 0.22 12.57 6.67
CA GLY A 70 -0.74 13.53 6.14
C GLY A 70 -1.82 13.96 7.15
N THR A 71 -1.95 13.26 8.28
CA THR A 71 -2.88 13.64 9.36
C THR A 71 -2.18 14.19 10.60
N PHE A 72 -0.86 14.01 10.70
CA PHE A 72 -0.09 14.36 11.89
C PHE A 72 1.17 15.14 11.52
N ASP A 73 2.19 14.48 10.98
CA ASP A 73 3.53 15.04 10.72
C ASP A 73 3.50 16.33 9.90
N LEU A 74 2.86 16.32 8.73
CA LEU A 74 2.84 17.46 7.81
C LEU A 74 2.05 18.63 8.38
N PRO A 75 0.82 18.45 8.93
CA PRO A 75 0.13 19.50 9.66
C PRO A 75 0.93 20.07 10.85
N PHE A 76 1.63 19.23 11.61
CA PHE A 76 2.43 19.65 12.76
C PHE A 76 3.60 20.55 12.32
N LEU A 77 4.34 20.12 11.30
CA LEU A 77 5.43 20.90 10.72
C LEU A 77 4.94 22.23 10.15
N LYS A 78 3.79 22.23 9.45
CA LYS A 78 3.18 23.45 8.91
C LYS A 78 2.85 24.45 10.01
N LYS A 79 2.21 23.99 11.09
CA LYS A 79 1.88 24.83 12.25
C LYS A 79 3.12 25.41 12.94
N LYS A 80 4.19 24.62 13.08
CA LYS A 80 5.46 25.13 13.60
C LYS A 80 6.15 26.13 12.67
N CYS A 81 6.00 25.98 11.36
CA CYS A 81 6.47 27.00 10.42
C CYS A 81 5.71 28.31 10.59
N GLU A 82 4.38 28.25 10.72
CA GLU A 82 3.54 29.42 11.00
C GLU A 82 3.95 30.10 12.32
N GLU A 83 4.15 29.33 13.39
CA GLU A 83 4.59 29.82 14.71
C GLU A 83 5.93 30.57 14.65
N PHE A 84 6.90 30.04 13.89
CA PHE A 84 8.25 30.62 13.80
C PHE A 84 8.44 31.63 12.65
N GLY A 85 7.41 31.89 11.85
CA GLY A 85 7.46 32.75 10.66
C GLY A 85 8.36 32.20 9.55
N LEU A 86 8.40 30.88 9.36
CA LEU A 86 9.20 30.21 8.33
C LEU A 86 8.36 29.93 7.07
N PRO A 87 8.96 30.01 5.86
CA PRO A 87 8.28 29.59 4.65
C PRO A 87 8.07 28.07 4.64
N TYR A 88 6.84 27.62 4.35
CA TYR A 88 6.52 26.19 4.27
C TYR A 88 6.50 25.72 2.82
N SER A 89 7.47 24.90 2.42
CA SER A 89 7.64 24.42 1.04
C SER A 89 7.16 22.99 0.80
N LEU A 90 6.65 22.27 1.81
CA LEU A 90 6.22 20.89 1.61
C LEU A 90 4.86 20.76 0.89
N ASP A 91 4.01 21.78 0.93
CA ASP A 91 2.72 21.78 0.22
C ASP A 91 2.89 21.70 -1.31
N SER A 92 4.04 22.12 -1.85
CA SER A 92 4.35 22.00 -3.28
C SER A 92 4.90 20.62 -3.68
N LYS A 93 5.10 19.71 -2.72
CA LYS A 93 5.67 18.39 -2.94
C LYS A 93 4.58 17.32 -3.00
N ARG A 94 4.82 16.27 -3.79
CA ARG A 94 3.92 15.12 -3.83
C ARG A 94 4.04 14.34 -2.52
N CYS A 95 2.93 13.97 -1.91
CA CYS A 95 2.92 13.25 -0.63
C CYS A 95 2.37 11.83 -0.81
N ILE A 96 3.15 10.82 -0.43
CA ILE A 96 2.72 9.43 -0.35
C ILE A 96 2.53 9.07 1.12
N ASP A 97 1.28 8.90 1.53
CA ASP A 97 0.92 8.41 2.85
C ASP A 97 0.70 6.89 2.80
N LEU A 98 1.65 6.13 3.36
CA LEU A 98 1.65 4.66 3.29
C LEU A 98 0.44 4.06 4.01
N TYR A 99 0.00 4.64 5.13
CA TYR A 99 -1.17 4.17 5.87
C TYR A 99 -2.43 4.29 5.01
N LYS A 100 -2.64 5.45 4.36
CA LYS A 100 -3.82 5.68 3.52
C LYS A 100 -3.86 4.73 2.32
N ASN A 101 -2.71 4.50 1.68
CA ASN A 101 -2.61 3.58 0.55
C ASN A 101 -2.92 2.13 0.99
N LEU A 102 -2.31 1.65 2.09
CA LEU A 102 -2.56 0.30 2.60
C LEU A 102 -3.99 0.12 3.13
N ARG A 103 -4.62 1.17 3.65
CA ARG A 103 -5.99 1.11 4.17
C ARG A 103 -7.00 0.69 3.11
N SER A 104 -6.83 1.10 1.86
CA SER A 104 -7.69 0.69 0.74
C SER A 104 -7.64 -0.81 0.44
N PHE A 105 -6.53 -1.46 0.80
CA PHE A 105 -6.27 -2.88 0.58
C PHE A 105 -6.22 -3.68 1.89
N ARG A 106 -6.76 -3.12 2.97
CA ARG A 106 -6.75 -3.71 4.30
C ARG A 106 -7.31 -5.14 4.36
N HIS A 107 -8.32 -5.43 3.55
CA HIS A 107 -8.97 -6.75 3.46
C HIS A 107 -8.06 -7.83 2.87
N LEU A 108 -6.99 -7.44 2.17
CA LEU A 108 -6.00 -8.36 1.60
C LEU A 108 -4.88 -8.71 2.58
N LEU A 109 -4.76 -7.96 3.68
CA LEU A 109 -3.70 -8.14 4.65
C LEU A 109 -4.22 -8.90 5.87
N PRO A 110 -3.56 -10.00 6.31
CA PRO A 110 -3.97 -10.81 7.46
C PRO A 110 -3.60 -10.14 8.80
N LEU A 111 -3.79 -8.83 8.91
CA LEU A 111 -3.45 -8.04 10.08
C LEU A 111 -4.70 -7.81 10.95
N LYS A 112 -4.51 -7.48 12.23
CA LYS A 112 -5.60 -6.99 13.10
C LYS A 112 -5.81 -5.48 12.96
N ASN A 113 -4.74 -4.74 12.73
CA ASN A 113 -4.75 -3.30 12.54
C ASN A 113 -3.62 -2.89 11.57
N LEU A 114 -3.64 -1.63 11.13
CA LEU A 114 -2.57 -1.02 10.33
C LEU A 114 -1.81 0.01 11.17
N LYS A 115 -1.42 -0.35 12.39
CA LYS A 115 -0.37 0.40 13.06
C LYS A 115 0.94 0.04 12.38
N GLN A 116 1.86 1.00 12.29
CA GLN A 116 3.16 0.79 11.64
C GLN A 116 3.87 -0.46 12.17
N LYS A 117 4.00 -0.61 13.49
CA LYS A 117 4.57 -1.79 14.14
C LYS A 117 3.91 -3.13 13.74
N SER A 118 2.59 -3.15 13.52
CA SER A 118 1.90 -4.37 13.06
C SER A 118 2.19 -4.71 11.59
N VAL A 119 2.42 -3.70 10.75
CA VAL A 119 2.84 -3.93 9.36
C VAL A 119 4.31 -4.34 9.30
N GLU A 120 5.15 -3.78 10.16
CA GLU A 120 6.57 -4.15 10.29
C GLU A 120 6.75 -5.61 10.72
N GLU A 121 6.01 -6.06 11.72
CA GLU A 121 6.00 -7.46 12.18
C GLU A 121 5.61 -8.40 11.04
N PHE A 122 4.60 -8.03 10.26
CA PHE A 122 4.20 -8.78 9.07
C PHE A 122 5.29 -8.86 7.99
N LEU A 123 6.11 -7.83 7.88
CA LEU A 123 7.27 -7.76 6.99
C LEU A 123 8.52 -8.47 7.55
N GLY A 124 8.41 -9.08 8.74
CA GLY A 124 9.54 -9.70 9.44
C GLY A 124 10.58 -8.70 9.94
N ILE A 125 10.24 -7.41 10.06
CA ILE A 125 11.14 -6.37 10.55
C ILE A 125 11.29 -6.56 12.06
N GLN A 126 12.54 -6.79 12.49
CA GLN A 126 12.89 -6.92 13.90
C GLN A 126 13.34 -5.55 14.42
N ARG A 127 12.51 -4.93 15.26
CA ARG A 127 12.86 -3.68 15.95
C ARG A 127 13.75 -3.95 17.14
N THR A 128 14.65 -3.03 17.43
CA THR A 128 15.42 -3.06 18.67
C THR A 128 14.78 -2.17 19.74
N ASP A 129 14.06 -1.12 19.35
CA ASP A 129 13.34 -0.27 20.30
C ASP A 129 12.10 -0.97 20.87
N ARG A 130 11.91 -0.82 22.18
CA ARG A 130 10.79 -1.43 22.93
C ARG A 130 9.76 -0.39 23.38
N ILE A 131 9.85 0.82 22.84
CA ILE A 131 9.17 1.98 23.40
C ILE A 131 8.07 2.42 22.45
N SER A 132 6.97 2.89 23.00
CA SER A 132 5.90 3.50 22.22
C SER A 132 6.11 5.01 22.10
N GLY A 133 5.60 5.64 21.03
CA GLY A 133 5.65 7.10 20.90
C GLY A 133 5.08 7.85 22.11
N ARG A 134 4.06 7.30 22.78
CA ARG A 134 3.53 7.88 24.04
C ARG A 134 4.56 7.89 25.16
N GLN A 135 5.38 6.84 25.27
CA GLN A 135 6.45 6.77 26.26
C GLN A 135 7.63 7.70 25.88
N LEU A 136 7.91 7.90 24.58
CA LEU A 136 8.97 8.81 24.12
C LEU A 136 8.78 10.25 24.61
N ILE A 137 7.53 10.71 24.78
CA ILE A 137 7.25 12.02 25.37
C ILE A 137 7.92 12.15 26.75
N LYS A 138 7.76 11.13 27.60
CA LYS A 138 8.37 11.12 28.93
C LYS A 138 9.89 10.98 28.86
N VAL A 139 10.41 10.12 27.97
CA VAL A 139 11.85 9.95 27.75
C VAL A 139 12.50 11.28 27.35
N TYR A 140 11.87 12.06 26.47
CA TYR A 140 12.36 13.37 26.08
C TYR A 140 12.30 14.39 27.23
N GLN A 141 11.20 14.42 27.99
CA GLN A 141 11.09 15.28 29.16
C GLN A 141 12.16 14.98 30.22
N ASP A 142 12.47 13.71 30.45
CA ASP A 142 13.51 13.28 31.36
C ASP A 142 14.89 13.64 30.81
N TYR A 143 15.14 13.45 29.51
CA TYR A 143 16.35 13.91 28.84
C TYR A 143 16.58 15.42 29.00
N ILE A 144 15.55 16.25 28.87
CA ILE A 144 15.72 17.70 29.04
C ILE A 144 16.21 18.06 30.46
N LYS A 145 15.80 17.30 31.47
CA LYS A 145 16.20 17.52 32.87
C LYS A 145 17.58 16.95 33.19
N THR A 146 17.88 15.75 32.70
CA THR A 146 19.08 14.99 33.10
C THR A 146 20.24 15.14 32.13
N LYS A 147 19.94 15.45 30.86
CA LYS A 147 20.86 15.39 29.71
C LYS A 147 21.53 14.03 29.54
N ASP A 148 20.85 12.96 29.97
CA ASP A 148 21.36 11.60 29.87
C ASP A 148 21.48 11.16 28.39
N PRO A 149 22.69 10.82 27.91
CA PRO A 149 22.92 10.40 26.52
C PRO A 149 22.16 9.12 26.15
N GLU A 150 21.84 8.23 27.09
CA GLU A 150 21.09 7.01 26.82
C GLU A 150 19.64 7.32 26.43
N LEU A 151 19.02 8.30 27.08
CA LEU A 151 17.67 8.76 26.72
C LEU A 151 17.64 9.38 25.32
N LYS A 152 18.68 10.15 24.95
CA LYS A 152 18.83 10.68 23.59
C LYS A 152 18.99 9.56 22.57
N SER A 153 19.88 8.60 22.84
CA SER A 153 20.12 7.44 21.98
C SER A 153 18.83 6.65 21.73
N MET A 154 18.05 6.43 22.77
CA MET A 154 16.76 5.75 22.72
C MET A 154 15.71 6.45 21.85
N ILE A 155 15.60 7.77 21.94
CA ILE A 155 14.67 8.56 21.09
C ILE A 155 15.12 8.52 19.63
N LEU A 156 16.41 8.75 19.37
CA LEU A 156 16.96 8.73 18.02
C LEU A 156 16.85 7.34 17.38
N GLN A 157 17.05 6.27 18.15
CA GLN A 157 16.91 4.91 17.65
C GLN A 157 15.47 4.61 17.22
N HIS A 158 14.46 5.06 17.99
CA HIS A 158 13.06 4.86 17.62
C HIS A 158 12.71 5.54 16.30
N ASN A 159 13.00 6.84 16.19
CA ASN A 159 12.76 7.61 14.96
C ASN A 159 13.54 7.03 13.77
N LYS A 160 14.78 6.58 13.99
CA LYS A 160 15.58 5.89 12.97
C LYS A 160 14.88 4.62 12.46
N GLU A 161 14.41 3.76 13.35
CA GLU A 161 13.70 2.53 12.98
C GLU A 161 12.38 2.80 12.27
N ASP A 162 11.64 3.83 12.68
CA ASP A 162 10.40 4.25 12.02
C ASP A 162 10.67 4.69 10.58
N ILE A 163 11.67 5.55 10.36
CA ILE A 163 12.04 6.04 9.01
C ILE A 163 12.49 4.90 8.10
N LEU A 164 13.41 4.05 8.58
CA LEU A 164 13.95 2.95 7.78
C LEU A 164 12.85 1.96 7.37
N SER A 165 11.87 1.74 8.25
CA SER A 165 10.74 0.86 8.01
C SER A 165 9.81 1.39 6.92
N LEU A 166 9.69 2.70 6.72
CA LEU A 166 8.84 3.28 5.67
C LEU A 166 9.17 2.74 4.27
N SER A 167 10.46 2.62 3.93
CA SER A 167 10.90 2.10 2.63
C SER A 167 10.54 0.62 2.42
N ARG A 168 10.51 -0.16 3.51
CA ARG A 168 10.09 -1.56 3.51
C ARG A 168 8.58 -1.66 3.39
N ILE A 169 7.84 -0.84 4.14
CA ILE A 169 6.37 -0.77 4.08
C ILE A 169 5.90 -0.34 2.70
N GLN A 170 6.59 0.61 2.06
CA GLN A 170 6.28 1.03 0.69
C GLN A 170 6.31 -0.14 -0.31
N SER A 171 7.12 -1.17 -0.08
CA SER A 171 7.15 -2.36 -0.95
C SER A 171 5.88 -3.21 -0.89
N LEU A 172 4.93 -2.91 0.01
CA LEU A 172 3.58 -3.50 0.02
C LEU A 172 2.59 -2.76 -0.90
N LEU A 173 2.98 -1.64 -1.53
CA LEU A 173 2.12 -0.90 -2.46
C LEU A 173 2.02 -1.56 -3.85
N ILE A 174 1.90 -2.89 -3.86
CA ILE A 174 1.81 -3.70 -5.09
C ILE A 174 0.38 -3.90 -5.56
N PHE A 175 -0.61 -3.76 -4.66
CA PHE A 175 -1.98 -4.20 -4.93
C PHE A 175 -2.66 -3.42 -6.04
N GLU A 176 -2.43 -2.10 -6.09
CA GLU A 176 -2.99 -1.24 -7.13
C GLU A 176 -2.37 -1.50 -8.51
N PRO A 177 -1.03 -1.50 -8.68
CA PRO A 177 -0.39 -1.92 -9.93
C PRO A 177 -0.82 -3.33 -10.37
N LEU A 178 -0.84 -4.28 -9.44
CA LEU A 178 -1.21 -5.68 -9.73
C LEU A 178 -2.66 -5.79 -10.21
N ALA A 179 -3.60 -5.12 -9.53
CA ALA A 179 -5.00 -5.03 -9.97
C ALA A 179 -5.17 -4.25 -11.29
N GLY A 180 -4.23 -3.38 -11.63
CA GLY A 180 -4.14 -2.65 -12.89
C GLY A 180 -3.61 -3.47 -14.07
N GLY A 181 -3.04 -4.65 -13.81
CA GLY A 181 -2.42 -5.49 -14.83
C GLY A 181 -0.92 -5.24 -15.03
N HIS A 182 -0.21 -4.68 -14.05
CA HIS A 182 1.23 -4.47 -14.13
C HIS A 182 1.99 -5.79 -13.90
N PHE A 183 1.96 -6.67 -14.90
CA PHE A 183 2.65 -7.96 -14.95
C PHE A 183 2.73 -8.45 -16.40
N SER A 184 3.59 -9.42 -16.69
CA SER A 184 3.61 -10.18 -17.93
C SER A 184 3.15 -11.61 -17.69
N VAL A 185 2.53 -12.23 -18.71
CA VAL A 185 2.22 -13.66 -18.71
C VAL A 185 3.40 -14.39 -19.32
N GLU A 186 4.02 -15.29 -18.56
CA GLU A 186 5.21 -16.03 -18.99
C GLU A 186 4.86 -17.41 -19.52
N GLU A 187 4.09 -18.17 -18.75
CA GLU A 187 3.73 -19.55 -19.07
C GLU A 187 2.28 -19.82 -18.65
N HIS A 188 1.63 -20.73 -19.36
CA HIS A 188 0.34 -21.27 -18.95
C HIS A 188 0.29 -22.78 -19.17
N SER A 189 -0.55 -23.45 -18.40
CA SER A 189 -0.82 -24.87 -18.55
C SER A 189 -2.26 -25.18 -18.20
N LEU A 190 -2.79 -26.19 -18.89
CA LEU A 190 -4.15 -26.68 -18.71
C LEU A 190 -4.10 -28.12 -18.19
N SER A 191 -4.71 -28.37 -17.03
CA SER A 191 -4.96 -29.72 -16.51
C SER A 191 -6.46 -30.03 -16.55
N GLU A 192 -6.84 -31.25 -16.18
CA GLU A 192 -8.25 -31.70 -16.16
C GLU A 192 -9.17 -30.78 -15.33
N HIS A 193 -8.64 -30.12 -14.31
CA HIS A 193 -9.42 -29.34 -13.35
C HIS A 193 -8.92 -27.92 -13.12
N THR A 194 -7.73 -27.55 -13.63
CA THR A 194 -7.12 -26.26 -13.31
C THR A 194 -6.38 -25.67 -14.50
N PHE A 195 -6.60 -24.38 -14.73
CA PHE A 195 -5.80 -23.54 -15.61
C PHE A 195 -4.80 -22.77 -14.75
N SER A 196 -3.52 -22.99 -15.00
CA SER A 196 -2.45 -22.37 -14.22
C SER A 196 -1.65 -21.42 -15.11
N VAL A 197 -1.38 -20.22 -14.61
CA VAL A 197 -0.62 -19.20 -15.33
C VAL A 197 0.47 -18.66 -14.42
N ARG A 198 1.70 -18.64 -14.93
CA ARG A 198 2.84 -17.98 -14.30
C ARG A 198 2.96 -16.56 -14.82
N LEU A 199 3.03 -15.62 -13.88
CA LEU A 199 3.15 -14.19 -14.15
C LEU A 199 4.51 -13.69 -13.64
N SER A 200 5.12 -12.78 -14.39
CA SER A 200 6.30 -12.02 -13.96
C SER A 200 5.88 -10.61 -13.58
N LEU A 201 6.40 -10.14 -12.44
CA LEU A 201 6.06 -8.86 -11.83
C LEU A 201 7.23 -7.87 -11.98
N PRO A 202 6.97 -6.60 -12.32
CA PRO A 202 8.01 -5.57 -12.38
C PRO A 202 8.45 -5.09 -10.98
N PHE A 203 7.94 -5.71 -9.91
CA PHE A 203 8.22 -5.40 -8.52
C PHE A 203 8.36 -6.69 -7.71
N ASN A 204 9.11 -6.60 -6.61
CA ASN A 204 9.27 -7.70 -5.66
C ASN A 204 8.29 -7.55 -4.50
N THR A 205 7.70 -8.67 -4.06
CA THR A 205 6.98 -8.71 -2.79
C THR A 205 7.96 -8.95 -1.64
N PRO A 206 7.84 -8.21 -0.53
CA PRO A 206 8.75 -8.40 0.61
C PRO A 206 8.46 -9.67 1.40
N VAL A 207 7.25 -10.22 1.26
CA VAL A 207 6.79 -11.47 1.87
C VAL A 207 5.92 -12.23 0.88
N PRO A 208 5.84 -13.57 0.98
CA PRO A 208 4.89 -14.35 0.19
C PRO A 208 3.44 -13.97 0.51
N LEU A 209 2.59 -13.88 -0.52
CA LEU A 209 1.18 -13.53 -0.40
C LEU A 209 0.31 -14.60 -1.07
N SER A 210 -0.84 -14.92 -0.48
CA SER A 210 -1.78 -15.89 -1.05
C SER A 210 -3.21 -15.36 -0.94
N PHE A 211 -3.89 -15.30 -2.08
CA PHE A 211 -5.29 -14.88 -2.19
C PHE A 211 -6.12 -16.03 -2.72
N LYS A 212 -7.30 -16.26 -2.13
CA LYS A 212 -8.24 -17.28 -2.59
C LYS A 212 -9.65 -16.72 -2.60
N LYS A 213 -10.34 -16.84 -3.74
CA LYS A 213 -11.74 -16.41 -3.89
C LYS A 213 -12.44 -17.20 -4.98
N SER A 214 -13.62 -17.72 -4.68
CA SER A 214 -14.43 -18.53 -5.63
C SER A 214 -13.66 -19.64 -6.33
N GLY A 215 -12.74 -20.31 -5.61
CA GLY A 215 -11.89 -21.37 -6.16
C GLY A 215 -10.63 -20.88 -6.89
N HIS A 216 -10.58 -19.62 -7.32
CA HIS A 216 -9.36 -19.02 -7.87
C HIS A 216 -8.34 -18.79 -6.77
N ARG A 217 -7.06 -18.93 -7.12
CA ARG A 217 -5.94 -18.72 -6.22
C ARG A 217 -4.84 -17.92 -6.90
N LEU A 218 -4.29 -16.94 -6.19
CA LEU A 218 -3.10 -16.21 -6.60
C LEU A 218 -2.06 -16.32 -5.50
N GLU A 219 -0.92 -16.91 -5.82
CA GLU A 219 0.24 -17.02 -4.92
C GLU A 219 1.36 -16.15 -5.47
N ILE A 220 1.94 -15.29 -4.65
CA ILE A 220 2.97 -14.34 -5.06
C ILE A 220 4.20 -14.54 -4.18
N SER A 221 5.37 -14.64 -4.81
CA SER A 221 6.65 -14.77 -4.12
C SER A 221 7.75 -14.07 -4.90
N GLY A 222 8.38 -13.06 -4.31
CA GLY A 222 9.41 -12.27 -4.98
C GLY A 222 8.82 -11.52 -6.18
N ALA A 223 9.39 -11.73 -7.37
CA ALA A 223 8.94 -11.13 -8.62
C ALA A 223 8.03 -12.05 -9.44
N GLU A 224 7.55 -13.16 -8.90
CA GLU A 224 6.71 -14.12 -9.61
C GLU A 224 5.35 -14.28 -8.93
N ALA A 225 4.32 -14.54 -9.73
CA ALA A 225 3.01 -14.94 -9.24
C ALA A 225 2.45 -16.13 -10.02
N ASN A 226 1.81 -17.05 -9.30
CA ASN A 226 1.10 -18.20 -9.85
C ASN A 226 -0.41 -18.00 -9.67
N LEU A 227 -1.10 -17.85 -10.80
CA LEU A 227 -2.55 -17.77 -10.86
C LEU A 227 -3.14 -19.14 -11.20
N GLN A 228 -4.06 -19.63 -10.39
CA GLN A 228 -4.78 -20.88 -10.61
C GLN A 228 -6.27 -20.58 -10.72
N CYS A 229 -6.88 -21.05 -11.80
CA CYS A 229 -8.30 -20.90 -12.09
C CYS A 229 -8.95 -22.28 -12.24
N PRO A 230 -10.06 -22.56 -11.56
CA PRO A 230 -10.75 -23.84 -11.67
C PRO A 230 -11.40 -24.00 -13.05
N LEU A 231 -11.24 -25.17 -13.66
CA LEU A 231 -12.05 -25.63 -14.78
C LEU A 231 -13.23 -26.44 -14.24
N ILE A 232 -14.44 -25.98 -14.54
CA ILE A 232 -15.67 -26.66 -14.18
C ILE A 232 -16.32 -27.12 -15.48
N HIS A 233 -16.42 -28.43 -15.68
CA HIS A 233 -16.91 -29.02 -16.94
C HIS A 233 -16.18 -28.49 -18.19
N GLY A 234 -14.86 -28.32 -18.10
CA GLY A 234 -14.04 -27.79 -19.21
C GLY A 234 -14.15 -26.28 -19.43
N GLN A 235 -14.85 -25.54 -18.56
CA GLN A 235 -15.07 -24.10 -18.71
C GLN A 235 -14.39 -23.28 -17.62
N LEU A 236 -13.86 -22.12 -18.02
CA LEU A 236 -13.37 -21.07 -17.12
C LEU A 236 -14.45 -20.00 -16.91
N LYS A 237 -14.44 -19.39 -15.71
CA LYS A 237 -15.23 -18.20 -15.41
C LYS A 237 -14.42 -16.94 -15.69
N HIS A 238 -14.94 -16.05 -16.53
CA HIS A 238 -14.38 -14.72 -16.78
C HIS A 238 -15.23 -13.66 -16.09
N TYR A 239 -14.69 -13.04 -15.04
CA TYR A 239 -15.41 -12.04 -14.26
C TYR A 239 -15.30 -10.64 -14.87
N HIS A 240 -16.42 -9.93 -14.91
CA HIS A 240 -16.50 -8.59 -15.50
C HIS A 240 -16.34 -7.49 -14.45
N LYS A 241 -15.48 -6.50 -14.74
CA LYS A 241 -15.23 -5.36 -13.84
C LYS A 241 -16.43 -4.42 -13.72
N ASN A 242 -17.10 -4.11 -14.82
CA ASN A 242 -18.19 -3.14 -14.88
C ASN A 242 -19.57 -3.82 -14.71
N ILE A 243 -19.90 -4.19 -13.48
CA ILE A 243 -21.15 -4.90 -13.13
C ILE A 243 -22.41 -4.19 -13.67
N LYS A 244 -22.37 -2.85 -13.77
CA LYS A 244 -23.50 -2.03 -14.24
C LYS A 244 -23.89 -2.31 -15.70
N ASP A 245 -22.93 -2.77 -16.49
CA ASP A 245 -23.10 -3.02 -17.93
C ASP A 245 -23.78 -4.38 -18.19
N TYR A 246 -24.06 -5.13 -17.13
CA TYR A 246 -24.59 -6.49 -17.19
C TYR A 246 -25.90 -6.67 -16.40
N ARG A 247 -26.60 -7.75 -16.73
CA ARG A 247 -27.80 -8.26 -16.06
C ARG A 247 -27.62 -9.75 -15.80
N TYR A 248 -28.05 -10.23 -14.64
CA TYR A 248 -27.90 -11.63 -14.22
C TYR A 248 -29.17 -12.42 -14.47
N LEU A 249 -29.03 -13.60 -15.05
CA LEU A 249 -30.10 -14.57 -15.27
C LEU A 249 -29.88 -15.76 -14.32
N PRO A 250 -30.67 -15.92 -13.25
CA PRO A 250 -30.40 -16.90 -12.21
C PRO A 250 -30.62 -18.36 -12.61
N LEU A 251 -31.53 -18.63 -13.54
CA LEU A 251 -31.84 -19.99 -13.98
C LEU A 251 -30.71 -20.57 -14.83
N GLU A 252 -30.12 -19.73 -15.68
CA GLU A 252 -29.01 -20.05 -16.58
C GLU A 252 -27.64 -19.81 -15.92
N ASP A 253 -27.61 -19.09 -14.79
CA ASP A 253 -26.39 -18.68 -14.07
C ASP A 253 -25.37 -18.01 -15.01
N ILE A 254 -25.84 -17.03 -15.77
CA ILE A 254 -25.03 -16.21 -16.69
C ILE A 254 -25.33 -14.73 -16.51
N VAL A 255 -24.40 -13.88 -16.97
CA VAL A 255 -24.71 -12.49 -17.25
C VAL A 255 -24.85 -12.21 -18.74
N ILE A 256 -25.76 -11.28 -19.05
CA ILE A 256 -25.96 -10.72 -20.39
C ILE A 256 -25.71 -9.21 -20.37
N PRO A 257 -25.23 -8.61 -21.47
CA PRO A 257 -25.13 -7.16 -21.59
C PRO A 257 -26.49 -6.48 -21.39
N VAL A 258 -26.50 -5.26 -20.84
CA VAL A 258 -27.73 -4.47 -20.65
C VAL A 258 -28.51 -4.28 -21.95
N SER A 259 -27.83 -4.16 -23.09
CA SER A 259 -28.46 -4.06 -24.41
C SER A 259 -29.27 -5.32 -24.77
N MET A 260 -28.86 -6.49 -24.30
CA MET A 260 -29.53 -7.76 -24.54
C MET A 260 -30.69 -8.02 -23.57
N ALA A 261 -30.70 -7.37 -22.40
CA ALA A 261 -31.75 -7.54 -21.40
C ALA A 261 -33.14 -7.08 -21.87
N ALA A 262 -33.21 -6.30 -22.95
CA ALA A 262 -34.48 -5.93 -23.59
C ALA A 262 -35.20 -7.12 -24.25
N PHE A 263 -34.47 -8.21 -24.56
CA PHE A 263 -34.99 -9.38 -25.26
C PHE A 263 -35.30 -10.57 -24.32
N VAL A 264 -35.20 -10.36 -23.01
CA VAL A 264 -35.44 -11.40 -21.98
C VAL A 264 -36.59 -10.97 -21.08
N ASP A 265 -37.34 -11.94 -20.55
CA ASP A 265 -38.39 -11.68 -19.57
C ASP A 265 -37.82 -10.92 -18.36
N ARG A 266 -38.37 -9.73 -18.10
CA ARG A 266 -37.94 -8.84 -17.01
C ARG A 266 -38.08 -9.51 -15.63
N SER A 267 -39.03 -10.44 -15.48
CA SER A 267 -39.23 -11.17 -14.22
C SER A 267 -38.08 -12.14 -13.92
N ALA A 268 -37.31 -12.56 -14.94
CA ALA A 268 -36.16 -13.45 -14.82
C ALA A 268 -34.82 -12.70 -14.68
N VAL A 269 -34.82 -11.37 -14.75
CA VAL A 269 -33.60 -10.55 -14.77
C VAL A 269 -33.32 -9.91 -13.41
N LEU A 270 -32.16 -10.22 -12.83
CA LEU A 270 -31.67 -9.60 -11.59
C LEU A 270 -30.49 -8.65 -11.86
N LYS A 271 -30.23 -7.77 -10.89
CA LYS A 271 -28.97 -7.01 -10.85
C LYS A 271 -27.84 -7.97 -10.45
N PRO A 272 -26.73 -8.04 -11.22
CA PRO A 272 -25.61 -8.86 -10.84
C PRO A 272 -24.94 -8.31 -9.58
N VAL A 273 -24.45 -9.22 -8.76
CA VAL A 273 -23.49 -8.97 -7.70
C VAL A 273 -22.10 -9.33 -8.21
N PRO A 274 -21.04 -8.86 -7.56
CA PRO A 274 -19.69 -9.14 -8.02
C PRO A 274 -19.42 -10.65 -8.22
N GLU A 275 -19.98 -11.52 -7.39
CA GLU A 275 -19.75 -12.96 -7.35
C GLU A 275 -20.40 -13.72 -8.52
N ASN A 276 -21.48 -13.18 -9.11
CA ASN A 276 -22.20 -13.80 -10.22
C ASN A 276 -22.05 -13.04 -11.54
N CYS A 277 -21.22 -11.98 -11.57
CA CYS A 277 -20.96 -11.19 -12.77
C CYS A 277 -19.85 -11.81 -13.63
N TYR A 278 -20.09 -13.00 -14.18
CA TYR A 278 -19.13 -13.71 -15.02
C TYR A 278 -19.77 -14.37 -16.25
N THR A 279 -18.97 -14.57 -17.29
CA THR A 279 -19.28 -15.45 -18.42
C THR A 279 -18.48 -16.74 -18.32
N ARG A 280 -18.93 -17.80 -19.01
CA ARG A 280 -18.19 -19.07 -19.13
C ARG A 280 -17.67 -19.23 -20.54
N PHE A 281 -16.48 -19.79 -20.69
CA PHE A 281 -15.92 -20.16 -21.99
C PHE A 281 -15.01 -21.39 -21.85
N CYS A 282 -14.86 -22.15 -22.92
CA CYS A 282 -13.87 -23.23 -22.99
C CYS A 282 -12.55 -22.61 -23.46
N PRO A 283 -11.43 -22.77 -22.72
CA PRO A 283 -10.12 -22.28 -23.16
C PRO A 283 -9.61 -23.17 -24.30
N ASP A 284 -9.93 -22.79 -25.54
CA ASP A 284 -9.47 -23.48 -26.75
C ASP A 284 -8.04 -23.05 -27.16
N GLU A 285 -7.51 -23.69 -28.21
CA GLU A 285 -6.18 -23.34 -28.73
C GLU A 285 -6.10 -21.88 -29.18
N THR A 286 -7.21 -21.29 -29.63
CA THR A 286 -7.28 -19.89 -30.08
C THR A 286 -7.06 -18.93 -28.91
N PHE A 287 -7.75 -19.18 -27.79
CA PHE A 287 -7.57 -18.42 -26.56
C PHE A 287 -6.15 -18.58 -26.01
N CYS A 288 -5.66 -19.81 -25.90
CA CYS A 288 -4.34 -20.10 -25.33
C CYS A 288 -3.20 -19.51 -26.18
N SER A 289 -3.39 -19.42 -27.50
CA SER A 289 -2.39 -18.86 -28.43
C SER A 289 -2.49 -17.35 -28.62
N ASN A 290 -3.53 -16.69 -28.08
CA ASN A 290 -3.70 -15.23 -28.17
C ASN A 290 -3.19 -14.54 -26.89
N PRO A 291 -2.01 -13.87 -26.91
CA PRO A 291 -1.46 -13.23 -25.73
C PRO A 291 -2.35 -12.11 -25.18
N GLY A 292 -3.11 -11.43 -26.04
CA GLY A 292 -3.99 -10.33 -25.64
C GLY A 292 -5.17 -10.83 -24.81
N ASP A 293 -5.84 -11.87 -25.28
CA ASP A 293 -6.99 -12.47 -24.59
C ASP A 293 -6.56 -13.12 -23.28
N LEU A 294 -5.43 -13.83 -23.29
CA LEU A 294 -4.85 -14.45 -22.10
C LEU A 294 -4.48 -13.40 -21.04
N PHE A 295 -3.79 -12.34 -21.43
CA PHE A 295 -3.45 -11.23 -20.51
C PHE A 295 -4.70 -10.58 -19.94
N GLN A 296 -5.70 -10.27 -20.79
CA GLN A 296 -6.92 -9.62 -20.34
C GLN A 296 -7.70 -10.51 -19.36
N TYR A 297 -7.81 -11.81 -19.63
CA TYR A 297 -8.38 -12.78 -18.69
C TYR A 297 -7.63 -12.79 -17.36
N CYS A 298 -6.30 -12.93 -17.37
CA CYS A 298 -5.49 -12.92 -16.15
C CYS A 298 -5.68 -11.62 -15.34
N LYS A 299 -5.68 -10.47 -16.01
CA LYS A 299 -5.90 -9.15 -15.41
C LYS A 299 -7.25 -9.07 -14.71
N ASP A 300 -8.31 -9.56 -15.34
CA ASP A 300 -9.65 -9.53 -14.77
C ASP A 300 -9.80 -10.47 -13.57
N ILE A 301 -9.17 -11.66 -13.61
CA ILE A 301 -9.16 -12.57 -12.45
C ILE A 301 -8.33 -12.03 -11.29
N VAL A 302 -7.15 -11.46 -11.57
CA VAL A 302 -6.33 -10.81 -10.53
C VAL A 302 -7.10 -9.66 -9.90
N TYR A 303 -7.76 -8.81 -10.70
CA TYR A 303 -8.63 -7.76 -10.18
C TYR A 303 -9.77 -8.33 -9.32
N TYR A 304 -10.42 -9.41 -9.77
CA TYR A 304 -11.48 -10.10 -9.01
C TYR A 304 -11.01 -10.63 -7.65
N LEU A 305 -9.79 -11.17 -7.58
CA LEU A 305 -9.17 -11.68 -6.36
C LEU A 305 -8.82 -10.57 -5.37
N LEU A 306 -8.36 -9.41 -5.87
CA LEU A 306 -7.87 -8.32 -5.03
C LEU A 306 -8.96 -7.32 -4.59
N ARG A 307 -10.11 -7.29 -5.28
CA ARG A 307 -11.20 -6.37 -4.92
C ARG A 307 -11.89 -6.78 -3.62
N LYS A 308 -12.41 -5.79 -2.90
CA LYS A 308 -13.17 -5.98 -1.67
C LYS A 308 -14.55 -6.61 -1.94
N ASP A 309 -14.98 -7.53 -1.09
CA ASP A 309 -16.35 -8.02 -1.05
C ASP A 309 -17.26 -6.89 -0.54
N LYS A 310 -18.39 -6.67 -1.22
CA LYS A 310 -19.36 -5.63 -0.83
C LYS A 310 -20.37 -6.18 0.15
#